data_AF-A0A9D8XB61-F1
#
_entry.id   AF-A0A9D8XB61-F1
#
_cell.length_a   1.000
_cell.length_b   1.000
_cell.length_c   1.000
_cell.angle_alpha   90.00
_cell.angle_beta   90.00
_cell.angle_gamma   90.00
#
_symmetry.space_group_name_H-M   'P 1'
#
loop_
_entity.id
_entity.type
_entity.pdbx_description
1 polymer ?
#
loop_
_entity_poly.entity_id
_entity_poly.type
_entity_poly.pdbx_seq_one_letter_code
_entity_poly.pdbx_strand_id
1 'polypeptide(L)'
;MIKGKTYRYDDEFKAMARAHQFMFRENELNVFYDEKNPQVILTPEAAKQGLIFCDTYRDLILSKVNSFKATALFSNMLRSEHIPYNIFTPMEEDLSGAVSLFNKVIGGGIKEIKKGCIRIEFAGNTDKSNYLNDGTSFDTFIEYESTDGSRGGIGIEVKYTENGYHLGKKEGDDIKNHNHPYHYITKESTYFTPELDILSFLTANHLRQIWRNHILGYSMIKRGDIQHFHHIHLYPKGNTHFSKYALPEYKTLLTKAGKESFIDLTFESLFDLMSEIFTSNKQQEWIKYLQKRYIIK
;
A
#
# COMPACT_ATOMS: atom_id res chain seq x y z
N MET A 1 -19.75 16.92 23.57
CA MET A 1 -18.52 16.49 24.28
C MET A 1 -18.03 15.20 23.63
N ILE A 2 -17.04 15.31 22.75
CA ILE A 2 -16.38 14.14 22.16
C ILE A 2 -15.52 13.55 23.27
N LYS A 3 -15.96 12.45 23.90
CA LYS A 3 -15.10 11.66 24.77
C LYS A 3 -14.07 10.97 23.88
N GLY A 4 -12.97 11.67 23.60
CA GLY A 4 -11.76 11.09 23.02
C GLY A 4 -11.24 10.03 23.98
N LYS A 5 -11.68 8.78 23.81
CA LYS A 5 -11.13 7.63 24.55
C LYS A 5 -9.81 7.26 23.89
N THR A 6 -8.73 7.91 24.30
CA THR A 6 -7.35 7.54 23.95
C THR A 6 -7.07 6.10 24.41
N TYR A 7 -6.77 5.20 23.47
CA TYR A 7 -6.36 3.84 23.78
C TYR A 7 -4.87 3.85 24.17
N ARG A 8 -4.48 3.13 25.24
CA ARG A 8 -3.13 3.18 25.84
C ARG A 8 -1.97 2.88 24.88
N TYR A 9 -2.25 2.31 23.71
CA TYR A 9 -1.27 1.89 22.71
C TYR A 9 -1.39 2.61 21.36
N ASP A 10 -2.29 3.58 21.24
CA ASP A 10 -2.37 4.40 20.03
C ASP A 10 -1.37 5.57 20.15
N ASP A 11 -0.58 5.78 19.10
CA ASP A 11 0.06 7.08 18.92
C ASP A 11 -1.00 8.15 18.58
N GLU A 12 -0.57 9.42 18.56
CA GLU A 12 -1.46 10.56 18.34
C GLU A 12 -2.26 10.42 17.04
N PHE A 13 -1.59 10.03 15.94
CA PHE A 13 -2.24 9.86 14.65
C PHE A 13 -3.26 8.72 14.68
N LYS A 14 -2.90 7.58 15.24
CA LYS A 14 -3.80 6.42 15.32
C LYS A 14 -5.01 6.69 16.21
N ALA A 15 -4.87 7.48 17.27
CA ALA A 15 -5.98 7.90 18.11
C ALA A 15 -6.96 8.80 17.32
N MET A 16 -6.45 9.76 16.55
CA MET A 16 -7.27 10.58 15.66
C MET A 16 -7.95 9.75 14.57
N ALA A 17 -7.20 8.82 13.95
CA ALA A 17 -7.72 7.90 12.94
C ALA A 17 -8.86 7.05 13.52
N ARG A 18 -8.71 6.55 14.74
CA ARG A 18 -9.76 5.79 15.42
C ARG A 18 -11.03 6.62 15.61
N ALA A 19 -10.90 7.86 16.10
CA ALA A 19 -12.04 8.74 16.28
C ALA A 19 -12.74 9.03 14.94
N HIS A 20 -11.95 9.29 13.90
CA HIS A 20 -12.43 9.52 12.53
C HIS A 20 -13.18 8.30 11.96
N GLN A 21 -12.57 7.11 12.02
CA GLN A 21 -13.19 5.88 11.54
C GLN A 21 -14.43 5.50 12.35
N PHE A 22 -14.47 5.81 13.65
CA PHE A 22 -15.64 5.61 14.50
C PHE A 22 -16.81 6.49 14.04
N MET A 23 -16.55 7.78 13.84
CA MET A 23 -17.54 8.71 13.30
C MET A 23 -18.01 8.29 11.91
N PHE A 24 -17.11 7.84 11.04
CA PHE A 24 -17.46 7.34 9.72
C PHE A 24 -18.40 6.13 9.82
N ARG A 25 -18.09 5.17 10.69
CA ARG A 25 -18.90 3.97 10.88
C ARG A 25 -20.34 4.30 11.33
N GLU A 26 -20.49 5.21 12.28
CA GLU A 26 -21.82 5.56 12.80
C GLU A 26 -22.60 6.47 11.85
N ASN A 27 -21.97 7.53 11.34
CA ASN A 27 -22.68 8.58 10.61
C ASN A 27 -22.82 8.29 9.10
N GLU A 28 -21.88 7.54 8.53
CA GLU A 28 -21.87 7.27 7.07
C GLU A 28 -22.35 5.85 6.77
N LEU A 29 -21.89 4.87 7.55
CA LEU A 29 -22.30 3.48 7.34
C LEU A 29 -23.57 3.11 8.12
N ASN A 30 -24.00 3.93 9.08
CA ASN A 30 -25.13 3.62 9.99
C ASN A 30 -24.94 2.28 10.72
N VAL A 31 -23.70 1.91 11.04
CA VAL A 31 -23.34 0.67 11.74
C VAL A 31 -23.04 0.98 13.21
N PHE A 32 -24.03 0.73 14.06
CA PHE A 32 -23.91 0.85 15.51
C PHE A 32 -23.46 -0.48 16.10
N TYR A 33 -22.29 -0.49 16.76
CA TYR A 33 -21.76 -1.71 17.37
C TYR A 33 -21.14 -1.37 18.73
N ASP A 34 -21.94 -1.61 19.77
CA ASP A 34 -21.67 -1.24 21.16
C ASP A 34 -20.84 -2.26 21.94
N GLU A 35 -20.88 -3.54 21.52
CA GLU A 35 -20.28 -4.66 22.25
C GLU A 35 -18.75 -4.59 22.36
N LYS A 36 -18.08 -3.73 21.57
CA LYS A 36 -16.62 -3.59 21.54
C LYS A 36 -16.13 -2.15 21.69
N ASN A 37 -16.83 -1.35 22.47
CA ASN A 37 -16.56 0.08 22.75
C ASN A 37 -15.05 0.50 22.84
N PRO A 38 -14.56 1.50 22.07
CA PRO A 38 -14.96 1.89 20.72
C PRO A 38 -13.93 1.33 19.72
N GLN A 39 -14.07 0.06 19.36
CA GLN A 39 -13.34 -0.54 18.26
C GLN A 39 -14.06 -0.17 16.97
N VAL A 40 -13.29 0.37 16.01
CA VAL A 40 -13.69 0.69 14.62
C VAL A 40 -13.83 -0.58 13.77
N ILE A 41 -14.46 -1.59 14.37
CA ILE A 41 -14.71 -2.88 13.76
C ILE A 41 -16.16 -2.89 13.31
N LEU A 42 -16.39 -3.33 12.07
CA LEU A 42 -17.72 -3.58 11.54
C LEU A 42 -18.35 -4.80 12.22
N THR A 43 -19.68 -4.80 12.38
CA THR A 43 -20.40 -6.02 12.78
C THR A 43 -20.12 -7.14 11.76
N PRO A 44 -20.23 -8.42 12.15
CA PRO A 44 -20.10 -9.53 11.21
C PRO A 44 -21.01 -9.39 9.98
N GLU A 45 -22.22 -8.85 10.16
CA GLU A 45 -23.20 -8.60 9.10
C GLU A 45 -22.73 -7.47 8.16
N ALA A 46 -22.34 -6.33 8.72
CA ALA A 46 -21.82 -5.20 7.95
C ALA A 46 -20.53 -5.55 7.21
N ALA A 47 -19.66 -6.35 7.85
CA ALA A 47 -18.49 -6.90 7.21
C ALA A 47 -18.94 -7.75 6.01
N LYS A 48 -19.77 -8.79 6.19
CA LYS A 48 -20.26 -9.67 5.10
C LYS A 48 -20.88 -8.92 3.92
N GLN A 49 -21.53 -7.78 4.17
CA GLN A 49 -22.11 -6.92 3.14
C GLN A 49 -21.07 -6.11 2.35
N GLY A 50 -19.80 -6.11 2.76
CA GLY A 50 -18.73 -5.34 2.12
C GLY A 50 -18.80 -3.85 2.44
N LEU A 51 -19.35 -3.44 3.59
CA LEU A 51 -19.45 -2.01 3.96
C LEU A 51 -18.09 -1.35 4.25
N ILE A 52 -17.02 -2.15 4.32
CA ILE A 52 -15.66 -1.63 4.34
C ILE A 52 -15.24 -1.01 3.00
N PHE A 53 -15.94 -1.36 1.91
CA PHE A 53 -15.66 -0.88 0.57
C PHE A 53 -16.52 0.32 0.16
N CYS A 54 -15.96 1.15 -0.72
CA CYS A 54 -16.64 2.27 -1.37
C CYS A 54 -17.93 1.78 -2.02
N ASP A 55 -19.06 2.40 -1.67
CA ASP A 55 -20.38 2.05 -2.17
C ASP A 55 -20.48 2.10 -3.69
N THR A 56 -19.91 3.15 -4.28
CA THR A 56 -19.92 3.45 -5.72
C THR A 56 -19.28 2.34 -6.55
N TYR A 57 -18.32 1.62 -5.97
CA TYR A 57 -17.55 0.55 -6.63
C TYR A 57 -17.61 -0.79 -5.88
N ARG A 58 -18.54 -0.94 -4.93
CA ARG A 58 -18.58 -2.09 -4.02
C ARG A 58 -18.74 -3.40 -4.78
N ASP A 59 -19.66 -3.45 -5.74
CA ASP A 59 -19.93 -4.66 -6.51
C ASP A 59 -18.73 -5.07 -7.36
N LEU A 60 -18.04 -4.09 -7.97
CA LEU A 60 -16.81 -4.33 -8.71
C LEU A 60 -15.73 -4.90 -7.78
N ILE A 61 -15.53 -4.30 -6.60
CA ILE A 61 -14.54 -4.76 -5.62
C ILE A 61 -14.88 -6.17 -5.13
N LEU A 62 -16.14 -6.43 -4.76
CA LEU A 62 -16.59 -7.74 -4.30
C LEU A 62 -16.41 -8.82 -5.38
N SER A 63 -16.56 -8.48 -6.66
CA SER A 63 -16.31 -9.43 -7.75
C SER A 63 -14.85 -9.90 -7.84
N LYS A 64 -13.90 -9.16 -7.25
CA LYS A 64 -12.46 -9.46 -7.26
C LYS A 64 -11.93 -10.11 -5.99
N VAL A 65 -12.65 -10.00 -4.89
CA VAL A 65 -12.23 -10.58 -3.62
C VAL A 65 -12.60 -12.06 -3.62
N ASN A 66 -11.61 -12.92 -3.89
CA ASN A 66 -11.80 -14.38 -4.11
C ASN A 66 -12.47 -15.15 -2.96
N SER A 67 -12.53 -14.59 -1.74
CA SER A 67 -13.55 -14.99 -0.76
C SER A 67 -13.69 -13.91 0.31
N PHE A 68 -14.81 -13.20 0.30
CA PHE A 68 -15.12 -12.29 1.37
C PHE A 68 -15.62 -13.09 2.59
N LYS A 69 -14.71 -13.39 3.53
CA LYS A 69 -15.08 -13.86 4.86
C LYS A 69 -15.05 -12.65 5.80
N ALA A 70 -15.94 -12.61 6.79
CA ALA A 70 -15.92 -11.62 7.87
C ALA A 70 -14.69 -11.85 8.78
N THR A 71 -13.52 -11.60 8.22
CA THR A 71 -12.22 -11.74 8.90
C THR A 71 -11.86 -10.42 9.58
N ALA A 72 -10.85 -10.47 10.45
CA ALA A 72 -10.28 -9.27 11.05
C ALA A 72 -9.75 -8.28 9.98
N LEU A 73 -9.32 -8.78 8.82
CA LEU A 73 -8.81 -7.95 7.71
C LEU A 73 -9.89 -7.03 7.14
N PHE A 74 -11.09 -7.57 6.87
CA PHE A 74 -12.17 -6.81 6.23
C PHE A 74 -13.23 -6.28 7.19
N SER A 75 -12.98 -6.35 8.50
CA SER A 75 -13.85 -5.77 9.52
C SER A 75 -13.18 -4.62 10.27
N ASN A 76 -11.85 -4.59 10.37
CA ASN A 76 -11.14 -3.52 11.08
C ASN A 76 -10.86 -2.32 10.15
N MET A 77 -11.48 -1.18 10.45
CA MET A 77 -11.39 0.02 9.61
C MET A 77 -10.07 0.80 9.78
N LEU A 78 -9.23 0.48 10.75
CA LEU A 78 -7.90 1.12 10.93
C LEU A 78 -6.77 0.42 10.17
N ARG A 79 -7.08 -0.71 9.56
CA ARG A 79 -6.14 -1.61 8.92
C ARG A 79 -6.03 -1.29 7.43
N SER A 80 -4.82 -1.25 6.87
CA SER A 80 -4.64 -0.83 5.48
C SER A 80 -5.06 -1.87 4.45
N GLU A 81 -5.22 -3.15 4.80
CA GLU A 81 -5.36 -4.25 3.82
C GLU A 81 -6.60 -4.15 2.90
N HIS A 82 -7.64 -3.40 3.29
CA HIS A 82 -8.82 -3.17 2.47
C HIS A 82 -8.70 -1.93 1.56
N ILE A 83 -7.78 -1.01 1.88
CA ILE A 83 -7.62 0.28 1.20
C ILE A 83 -7.16 0.11 -0.26
N PRO A 84 -6.23 -0.80 -0.60
CA PRO A 84 -5.85 -1.08 -1.99
C PRO A 84 -7.05 -1.36 -2.90
N TYR A 85 -8.03 -2.12 -2.41
CA TYR A 85 -9.26 -2.38 -3.16
C TYR A 85 -10.05 -1.10 -3.41
N ASN A 86 -10.20 -0.24 -2.41
CA ASN A 86 -10.94 1.01 -2.53
C ASN A 86 -10.25 2.04 -3.44
N ILE A 87 -8.92 2.03 -3.53
CA ILE A 87 -8.17 3.00 -4.35
C ILE A 87 -7.93 2.49 -5.76
N PHE A 88 -7.48 1.24 -5.94
CA PHE A 88 -6.95 0.82 -7.24
C PHE A 88 -7.92 0.00 -8.08
N THR A 89 -8.88 -0.70 -7.47
CA THR A 89 -9.87 -1.46 -8.24
C THR A 89 -10.75 -0.57 -9.13
N PRO A 90 -11.26 0.59 -8.66
CA PRO A 90 -12.09 1.48 -9.49
C PRO A 90 -11.40 2.00 -10.76
N MET A 91 -10.07 2.10 -10.74
CA MET A 91 -9.26 2.56 -11.88
C MET A 91 -9.36 1.64 -13.10
N GLU A 92 -9.82 0.40 -12.95
CA GLU A 92 -10.02 -0.49 -14.10
C GLU A 92 -11.19 -0.11 -15.01
N GLU A 93 -12.13 0.70 -14.51
CA GLU A 93 -13.18 1.27 -15.37
C GLU A 93 -12.65 2.43 -16.23
N ASP A 94 -11.49 3.01 -15.90
CA ASP A 94 -10.83 4.08 -16.65
C ASP A 94 -9.30 3.93 -16.63
N LEU A 95 -8.81 2.98 -17.42
CA LEU A 95 -7.37 2.71 -17.55
C LEU A 95 -6.60 3.89 -18.17
N SER A 96 -7.27 4.73 -18.97
CA SER A 96 -6.65 5.93 -19.53
C SER A 96 -6.37 6.99 -18.46
N GLY A 97 -7.29 7.16 -17.51
CA GLY A 97 -7.08 7.96 -16.32
C GLY A 97 -6.00 7.36 -15.41
N ALA A 98 -5.95 6.03 -15.27
CA ALA A 98 -4.87 5.36 -14.52
C ALA A 98 -3.48 5.62 -15.14
N VAL A 99 -3.35 5.49 -16.47
CA VAL A 99 -2.13 5.84 -17.21
C VAL A 99 -1.75 7.30 -16.96
N SER A 100 -2.71 8.22 -17.07
CA SER A 100 -2.49 9.65 -16.85
C SER A 100 -2.03 9.95 -15.42
N LEU A 101 -2.65 9.31 -14.42
CA LEU A 101 -2.31 9.44 -13.01
C LEU A 101 -0.89 8.98 -12.74
N PHE A 102 -0.57 7.74 -13.13
CA PHE A 102 0.74 7.19 -12.79
C PHE A 102 1.85 7.82 -13.62
N ASN A 103 1.60 8.30 -14.83
CA ASN A 103 2.55 9.17 -15.54
C ASN A 103 2.86 10.46 -14.75
N LYS A 104 1.86 11.09 -14.12
CA LYS A 104 2.13 12.24 -13.23
C LYS A 104 2.94 11.85 -12.00
N VAL A 105 2.68 10.67 -11.42
CA VAL A 105 3.36 10.21 -10.19
C VAL A 105 4.81 9.78 -10.45
N ILE A 106 5.06 8.99 -11.49
CA ILE A 106 6.39 8.41 -11.76
C ILE A 106 7.26 9.24 -12.71
N GLY A 107 6.71 10.33 -13.27
CA GLY A 107 7.43 11.22 -14.20
C GLY A 107 7.36 10.81 -15.67
N GLY A 108 6.37 10.01 -16.06
CA GLY A 108 6.09 9.63 -17.44
C GLY A 108 6.48 8.19 -17.79
N GLY A 109 6.53 7.89 -19.08
CA GLY A 109 7.02 6.61 -19.61
C GLY A 109 5.97 5.51 -19.75
N ILE A 110 4.79 5.63 -19.13
CA ILE A 110 3.70 4.65 -19.28
C ILE A 110 2.92 4.94 -20.57
N LYS A 111 2.88 3.95 -21.47
CA LYS A 111 2.07 3.99 -22.69
C LYS A 111 0.66 3.44 -22.45
N GLU A 112 0.56 2.30 -21.78
CA GLU A 112 -0.71 1.60 -21.59
C GLU A 112 -0.71 0.76 -20.30
N ILE A 113 -1.86 0.71 -19.64
CA ILE A 113 -2.18 -0.30 -18.62
C ILE A 113 -3.34 -1.13 -19.17
N LYS A 114 -3.19 -2.45 -19.25
CA LYS A 114 -4.22 -3.35 -19.79
C LYS A 114 -5.17 -3.83 -18.69
N LYS A 115 -6.36 -4.26 -19.09
CA LYS A 115 -7.34 -4.84 -18.16
C LYS A 115 -6.72 -6.04 -17.43
N GLY A 116 -6.87 -6.09 -16.10
CA GLY A 116 -6.30 -7.14 -15.25
C GLY A 116 -4.83 -6.90 -14.85
N CYS A 117 -4.20 -5.80 -15.28
CA CYS A 117 -2.83 -5.46 -14.88
C CYS A 117 -2.75 -4.70 -13.54
N ILE A 118 -3.89 -4.28 -12.96
CA ILE A 118 -3.98 -3.76 -11.60
C ILE A 118 -4.33 -4.91 -10.66
N ARG A 119 -3.33 -5.40 -9.92
CA ARG A 119 -3.44 -6.61 -9.09
C ARG A 119 -3.24 -6.27 -7.62
N ILE A 120 -4.19 -6.68 -6.79
CA ILE A 120 -4.11 -6.53 -5.32
C ILE A 120 -3.46 -7.79 -4.76
N GLU A 121 -2.61 -7.67 -3.74
CA GLU A 121 -1.88 -8.78 -3.11
C GLU A 121 -1.00 -9.58 -4.10
N PHE A 122 -0.06 -8.90 -4.75
CA PHE A 122 0.77 -9.49 -5.81
C PHE A 122 2.19 -9.80 -5.34
N ALA A 123 2.59 -11.08 -5.46
CA ALA A 123 3.94 -11.56 -5.07
C ALA A 123 4.78 -12.05 -6.27
N GLY A 124 4.36 -11.76 -7.50
CA GLY A 124 4.99 -12.26 -8.71
C GLY A 124 4.16 -13.33 -9.45
N ASN A 125 4.63 -13.72 -10.63
CA ASN A 125 3.93 -14.63 -11.55
C ASN A 125 4.41 -16.09 -11.44
N THR A 126 5.31 -16.39 -10.52
CA THR A 126 5.93 -17.71 -10.35
C THR A 126 6.16 -18.04 -8.88
N ASP A 127 6.74 -19.20 -8.60
CA ASP A 127 7.05 -19.60 -7.24
C ASP A 127 8.03 -18.62 -6.57
N LYS A 128 7.79 -18.31 -5.29
CA LYS A 128 8.58 -17.36 -4.49
C LYS A 128 10.08 -17.66 -4.48
N SER A 129 10.49 -18.91 -4.67
CA SER A 129 11.90 -19.31 -4.77
C SER A 129 12.64 -18.67 -5.94
N ASN A 130 11.92 -18.20 -6.96
CA ASN A 130 12.49 -17.44 -8.08
C ASN A 130 12.67 -15.94 -7.79
N TYR A 131 12.27 -15.49 -6.60
CA TYR A 131 12.36 -14.10 -6.14
C TYR A 131 13.18 -14.02 -4.85
N LEU A 132 12.55 -13.62 -3.74
CA LEU A 132 13.18 -13.48 -2.43
C LEU A 132 13.06 -14.75 -1.57
N ASN A 133 12.37 -15.79 -2.05
CA ASN A 133 12.07 -17.01 -1.30
C ASN A 133 11.29 -16.79 0.02
N ASP A 134 10.53 -15.70 0.09
CA ASP A 134 9.74 -15.31 1.26
C ASP A 134 8.26 -15.12 0.92
N GLY A 135 7.49 -14.57 1.87
CA GLY A 135 6.06 -14.28 1.69
C GLY A 135 5.76 -12.82 1.36
N THR A 136 6.73 -12.04 0.86
CA THR A 136 6.49 -10.63 0.52
C THR A 136 5.56 -10.51 -0.68
N SER A 137 4.53 -9.67 -0.56
CA SER A 137 3.68 -9.20 -1.65
C SER A 137 3.68 -7.67 -1.67
N PHE A 138 3.31 -7.10 -2.81
CA PHE A 138 2.83 -5.73 -2.88
C PHE A 138 1.33 -5.70 -2.58
N ASP A 139 0.90 -4.72 -1.79
CA ASP A 139 -0.52 -4.44 -1.59
C ASP A 139 -1.22 -4.15 -2.93
N THR A 140 -0.53 -3.48 -3.85
CA THR A 140 -0.95 -3.36 -5.25
C THR A 140 0.24 -3.42 -6.19
N PHE A 141 0.09 -4.13 -7.30
CA PHE A 141 1.03 -4.11 -8.39
C PHE A 141 0.33 -3.70 -9.69
N ILE A 142 0.89 -2.70 -10.37
CA ILE A 142 0.41 -2.22 -11.66
C ILE A 142 1.44 -2.56 -12.71
N GLU A 143 1.11 -3.50 -13.59
CA GLU A 143 1.91 -3.80 -14.77
C GLU A 143 1.53 -2.85 -15.91
N TYR A 144 2.52 -2.35 -16.63
CA TYR A 144 2.29 -1.43 -17.74
C TYR A 144 3.18 -1.72 -18.94
N GLU A 145 2.74 -1.31 -20.12
CA GLU A 145 3.57 -1.19 -21.31
C GLU A 145 4.21 0.20 -21.32
N SER A 146 5.53 0.24 -21.41
CA SER A 146 6.31 1.48 -21.48
C SER A 146 6.31 2.04 -22.91
N THR A 147 6.59 3.33 -23.04
CA THR A 147 6.74 4.02 -24.34
C THR A 147 7.85 3.44 -25.22
N ASP A 148 8.86 2.79 -24.63
CA ASP A 148 9.92 2.05 -25.34
C ASP A 148 9.50 0.63 -25.76
N GLY A 149 8.25 0.22 -25.48
CA GLY A 149 7.70 -1.11 -25.78
C GLY A 149 8.04 -2.18 -24.75
N SER A 150 8.82 -1.85 -23.71
CA SER A 150 9.15 -2.76 -22.62
C SER A 150 8.01 -2.86 -21.59
N ARG A 151 8.04 -3.89 -20.74
CA ARG A 151 7.10 -4.03 -19.62
C ARG A 151 7.67 -3.34 -18.38
N GLY A 152 6.86 -2.52 -17.72
CA GLY A 152 7.18 -1.94 -16.44
C GLY A 152 6.26 -2.40 -15.32
N GLY A 153 6.67 -2.16 -14.09
CA GLY A 153 5.89 -2.45 -12.89
C GLY A 153 5.92 -1.30 -11.89
N ILE A 154 4.77 -1.06 -11.24
CA ILE A 154 4.68 -0.20 -10.06
C ILE A 154 4.25 -1.07 -8.90
N GLY A 155 5.15 -1.30 -7.94
CA GLY A 155 4.82 -1.97 -6.69
C GLY A 155 4.42 -0.95 -5.64
N ILE A 156 3.24 -1.09 -5.06
CA ILE A 156 2.67 -0.15 -4.10
C ILE A 156 2.48 -0.86 -2.76
N GLU A 157 3.02 -0.26 -1.72
CA GLU A 157 2.77 -0.60 -0.32
C GLU A 157 1.88 0.48 0.30
N VAL A 158 0.75 0.09 0.89
CA VAL A 158 -0.25 0.99 1.46
C VAL A 158 -0.23 0.88 2.98
N LYS A 159 0.01 2.02 3.63
CA LYS A 159 -0.05 2.17 5.08
C LYS A 159 -1.17 3.13 5.45
N TYR A 160 -1.80 2.86 6.59
CA TYR A 160 -2.76 3.79 7.20
C TYR A 160 -2.32 4.16 8.61
N THR A 161 -2.57 3.29 9.59
CA THR A 161 -2.20 3.52 11.01
C THR A 161 -1.10 2.59 11.51
N GLU A 162 -0.59 1.74 10.64
CA GLU A 162 0.54 0.88 10.91
C GLU A 162 1.82 1.73 11.08
N ASN A 163 2.75 1.19 11.86
CA ASN A 163 4.13 1.64 11.94
C ASN A 163 5.02 0.50 11.40
N GLY A 164 6.24 0.33 11.92
CA GLY A 164 7.03 -0.88 11.72
C GLY A 164 6.41 -2.13 12.36
N TYR A 165 6.95 -3.31 12.00
CA TYR A 165 6.53 -4.60 12.56
C TYR A 165 7.71 -5.33 13.22
N HIS A 166 7.38 -6.22 14.16
CA HIS A 166 8.38 -7.00 14.87
C HIS A 166 8.96 -8.11 13.99
N LEU A 167 10.26 -8.34 14.13
CA LEU A 167 10.97 -9.40 13.42
C LEU A 167 10.42 -10.78 13.76
N GLY A 168 10.05 -11.55 12.73
CA GLY A 168 9.73 -12.97 12.87
C GLY A 168 10.99 -13.85 12.89
N LYS A 169 10.91 -15.04 13.49
CA LYS A 169 12.05 -15.98 13.57
C LYS A 169 12.64 -16.32 12.19
N LYS A 170 11.80 -16.81 11.27
CA LYS A 170 12.24 -17.19 9.92
C LYS A 170 12.91 -16.01 9.20
N GLU A 171 12.26 -14.85 9.19
CA GLU A 171 12.79 -13.66 8.56
C GLU A 171 14.14 -13.22 9.17
N GLY A 172 14.29 -13.35 10.49
CA GLY A 172 15.57 -13.08 11.16
C GLY A 172 16.67 -14.07 10.75
N ASP A 173 16.33 -15.34 10.58
CA ASP A 173 17.25 -16.37 10.10
C ASP A 173 17.64 -16.11 8.63
N ASP A 174 16.68 -15.71 7.79
CA ASP A 174 16.89 -15.34 6.38
C ASP A 174 17.79 -14.10 6.25
N ILE A 175 17.64 -13.09 7.11
CA ILE A 175 18.52 -11.89 7.13
C ILE A 175 19.95 -12.26 7.56
N LYS A 176 20.12 -13.16 8.53
CA LYS A 176 21.46 -13.60 8.99
C LYS A 176 22.18 -14.50 8.00
N ASN A 177 21.44 -15.21 7.15
CA ASN A 177 22.01 -16.09 6.15
C ASN A 177 22.56 -15.28 4.96
N HIS A 178 23.89 -15.12 4.90
CA HIS A 178 24.57 -14.40 3.81
C HIS A 178 24.33 -14.98 2.41
N ASN A 179 23.90 -16.24 2.29
CA ASN A 179 23.54 -16.86 1.01
C ASN A 179 22.06 -16.66 0.63
N HIS A 180 21.26 -16.01 1.49
CA HIS A 180 19.85 -15.75 1.21
C HIS A 180 19.69 -14.68 0.11
N PRO A 181 18.63 -14.76 -0.74
CA PRO A 181 18.27 -13.74 -1.73
C PRO A 181 18.41 -12.29 -1.30
N TYR A 182 18.05 -11.99 -0.05
CA TYR A 182 18.21 -10.66 0.52
C TYR A 182 19.60 -10.05 0.30
N HIS A 183 20.67 -10.83 0.44
CA HIS A 183 22.04 -10.34 0.33
C HIS A 183 22.42 -9.99 -1.11
N TYR A 184 22.29 -10.95 -2.02
CA TYR A 184 22.72 -10.73 -3.40
C TYR A 184 21.74 -9.84 -4.18
N ILE A 185 20.43 -9.90 -3.95
CA ILE A 185 19.45 -9.01 -4.61
C ILE A 185 19.66 -7.56 -4.15
N THR A 186 19.88 -7.30 -2.86
CA THR A 186 20.18 -5.95 -2.36
C THR A 186 21.44 -5.41 -3.04
N LYS A 187 22.52 -6.20 -3.09
CA LYS A 187 23.80 -5.78 -3.67
C LYS A 187 23.72 -5.54 -5.18
N GLU A 188 23.12 -6.48 -5.92
CA GLU A 188 23.02 -6.40 -7.38
C GLU A 188 22.07 -5.31 -7.85
N SER A 189 21.07 -4.93 -7.03
CA SER A 189 20.14 -3.86 -7.37
C SER A 189 20.79 -2.51 -7.65
N THR A 190 21.97 -2.27 -7.06
CA THR A 190 22.63 -0.95 -7.02
C THR A 190 21.77 0.16 -6.39
N TYR A 191 20.59 -0.17 -5.83
CA TYR A 191 19.69 0.79 -5.21
C TYR A 191 20.21 1.31 -3.87
N PHE A 192 21.06 0.55 -3.20
CA PHE A 192 21.53 0.84 -1.85
C PHE A 192 22.98 1.27 -1.81
N THR A 193 23.31 2.15 -0.87
CA THR A 193 24.69 2.62 -0.65
C THR A 193 25.63 1.44 -0.38
N PRO A 194 26.87 1.45 -0.90
CA PRO A 194 27.84 0.36 -0.68
C PRO A 194 28.10 0.03 0.80
N GLU A 195 27.88 0.99 1.69
CA GLU A 195 28.08 0.88 3.14
C GLU A 195 26.89 0.25 3.88
N LEU A 196 25.78 -0.07 3.19
CA LEU A 196 24.61 -0.67 3.82
C LEU A 196 24.93 -2.07 4.35
N ASP A 197 24.89 -2.22 5.68
CA ASP A 197 24.89 -3.52 6.33
C ASP A 197 23.46 -4.09 6.38
N ILE A 198 23.24 -5.20 5.69
CA ILE A 198 21.93 -5.89 5.66
C ILE A 198 21.53 -6.41 7.04
N LEU A 199 22.50 -6.71 7.93
CA LEU A 199 22.20 -7.14 9.29
C LEU A 199 21.55 -6.02 10.12
N SER A 200 21.72 -4.75 9.75
CA SER A 200 21.02 -3.63 10.39
C SER A 200 19.50 -3.81 10.37
N PHE A 201 18.97 -4.44 9.32
CA PHE A 201 17.55 -4.72 9.21
C PHE A 201 17.06 -5.59 10.35
N LEU A 202 17.87 -6.43 11.01
CA LEU A 202 17.46 -7.21 12.19
C LEU A 202 16.79 -6.35 13.27
N THR A 203 17.22 -5.10 13.44
CA THR A 203 16.68 -4.17 14.43
C THR A 203 15.83 -3.05 13.83
N ALA A 204 16.00 -2.74 12.53
CA ALA A 204 15.26 -1.68 11.84
C ALA A 204 13.83 -2.10 11.44
N ASN A 205 12.97 -2.32 12.45
CA ASN A 205 11.56 -2.73 12.29
C ASN A 205 10.74 -1.80 11.39
N HIS A 206 11.09 -0.51 11.33
CA HIS A 206 10.41 0.51 10.55
C HIS A 206 10.82 0.57 9.08
N LEU A 207 11.96 -0.01 8.71
CA LEU A 207 12.49 0.01 7.33
C LEU A 207 12.34 -1.34 6.63
N ARG A 208 12.25 -2.43 7.40
CA ARG A 208 12.35 -3.80 6.90
C ARG A 208 11.36 -4.11 5.78
N GLN A 209 10.10 -3.68 5.91
CA GLN A 209 9.09 -3.91 4.86
C GLN A 209 9.43 -3.14 3.59
N ILE A 210 9.76 -1.86 3.75
CA ILE A 210 10.11 -0.95 2.65
C ILE A 210 11.27 -1.54 1.85
N TRP A 211 12.31 -2.00 2.54
CA TRP A 211 13.43 -2.70 1.93
C TRP A 211 13.00 -3.96 1.18
N ARG A 212 12.26 -4.87 1.82
CA ARG A 212 11.80 -6.13 1.22
C ARG A 212 10.94 -5.91 -0.03
N ASN A 213 10.00 -4.96 -0.02
CA ASN A 213 9.22 -4.62 -1.20
C ASN A 213 10.08 -4.04 -2.33
N HIS A 214 11.05 -3.17 -2.00
CA HIS A 214 11.92 -2.56 -3.00
C HIS A 214 12.80 -3.61 -3.70
N ILE A 215 13.38 -4.55 -2.95
CA ILE A 215 14.19 -5.64 -3.53
C ILE A 215 13.33 -6.72 -4.20
N LEU A 216 12.07 -6.90 -3.80
CA LEU A 216 11.13 -7.76 -4.53
C LEU A 216 10.94 -7.25 -5.96
N GLY A 217 10.74 -5.94 -6.14
CA GLY A 217 10.62 -5.35 -7.47
C GLY A 217 11.88 -5.49 -8.31
N TYR A 218 13.06 -5.29 -7.72
CA TYR A 218 14.32 -5.56 -8.42
C TYR A 218 14.47 -7.05 -8.78
N SER A 219 14.05 -7.98 -7.92
CA SER A 219 14.10 -9.41 -8.25
C SER A 219 13.25 -9.76 -9.48
N MET A 220 12.14 -9.04 -9.71
CA MET A 220 11.33 -9.15 -10.93
C MET A 220 12.08 -8.63 -12.16
N ILE A 221 12.83 -7.52 -12.03
CA ILE A 221 13.72 -7.03 -13.10
C ILE A 221 14.80 -8.08 -13.42
N LYS A 222 15.51 -8.56 -12.40
CA LYS A 222 16.58 -9.56 -12.56
C LYS A 222 16.09 -10.84 -13.25
N ARG A 223 14.85 -11.25 -13.00
CA ARG A 223 14.23 -12.42 -13.64
C ARG A 223 13.80 -12.16 -15.09
N GLY A 224 13.67 -10.91 -15.51
CA GLY A 224 13.18 -10.52 -16.83
C GLY A 224 11.65 -10.41 -16.93
N ASP A 225 10.95 -10.29 -15.79
CA ASP A 225 9.50 -10.09 -15.78
C ASP A 225 9.12 -8.72 -16.32
N ILE A 226 9.89 -7.72 -15.90
CA ILE A 226 9.75 -6.30 -16.22
C ILE A 226 11.15 -5.73 -16.47
N GLN A 227 11.22 -4.63 -17.22
CA GLN A 227 12.45 -3.86 -17.44
C GLN A 227 12.53 -2.62 -16.55
N HIS A 228 11.38 -2.05 -16.18
CA HIS A 228 11.29 -0.85 -15.33
C HIS A 228 10.51 -1.17 -14.05
N PHE A 229 10.95 -0.63 -12.92
CA PHE A 229 10.25 -0.79 -11.65
C PHE A 229 10.25 0.50 -10.83
N HIS A 230 9.08 0.85 -10.29
CA HIS A 230 8.92 1.92 -9.31
C HIS A 230 8.23 1.37 -8.07
N HIS A 231 8.79 1.65 -6.90
CA HIS A 231 8.16 1.41 -5.62
C HIS A 231 7.45 2.67 -5.15
N ILE A 232 6.15 2.57 -4.85
CA ILE A 232 5.38 3.63 -4.20
C ILE A 232 5.08 3.20 -2.76
N HIS A 233 5.52 3.99 -1.79
CA HIS A 233 5.06 3.89 -0.41
C HIS A 233 3.94 4.90 -0.19
N LEU A 234 2.70 4.42 -0.05
CA LEU A 234 1.51 5.24 0.04
C LEU A 234 1.00 5.30 1.48
N TYR A 235 0.87 6.51 2.04
CA TYR A 235 0.53 6.71 3.47
C TYR A 235 -0.19 8.04 3.71
N PRO A 236 -0.94 8.25 4.81
CA PRO A 236 -1.48 9.56 5.15
C PRO A 236 -0.38 10.52 5.60
N LYS A 237 -0.43 11.78 5.19
CA LYS A 237 0.53 12.81 5.63
C LYS A 237 0.64 12.91 7.17
N GLY A 238 -0.48 12.72 7.85
CA GLY A 238 -0.56 12.74 9.31
C GLY A 238 0.15 11.58 10.01
N ASN A 239 0.46 10.48 9.32
CA ASN A 239 1.22 9.37 9.89
C ASN A 239 2.71 9.79 9.99
N THR A 240 3.08 10.35 11.15
CA THR A 240 4.43 10.90 11.39
C THR A 240 5.53 9.85 11.45
N HIS A 241 5.18 8.58 11.70
CA HIS A 241 6.15 7.50 11.65
C HIS A 241 6.79 7.40 10.27
N PHE A 242 5.98 7.51 9.21
CA PHE A 242 6.51 7.49 7.85
C PHE A 242 7.03 8.86 7.41
N SER A 243 6.26 9.94 7.59
CA SER A 243 6.66 11.26 7.05
C SER A 243 7.91 11.85 7.71
N LYS A 244 8.13 11.60 9.01
CA LYS A 244 9.24 12.25 9.76
C LYS A 244 10.40 11.32 10.09
N TYR A 245 10.20 10.00 10.03
CA TYR A 245 11.19 9.04 10.53
C TYR A 245 11.57 8.00 9.47
N ALA A 246 10.67 7.06 9.15
CA ALA A 246 11.02 5.90 8.33
C ALA A 246 11.41 6.24 6.89
N LEU A 247 10.65 7.11 6.20
CA LEU A 247 10.93 7.43 4.80
C LEU A 247 12.16 8.35 4.63
N PRO A 248 12.36 9.39 5.45
CA PRO A 248 13.60 10.15 5.44
C PRO A 248 14.83 9.27 5.68
N GLU A 249 14.79 8.37 6.68
CA GLU A 249 15.89 7.46 6.97
C GLU A 249 16.11 6.45 5.84
N TYR A 250 15.04 5.83 5.32
CA TYR A 250 15.16 4.89 4.21
C TYR A 250 15.87 5.51 3.00
N LYS A 251 15.51 6.75 2.66
CA LYS A 251 16.13 7.49 1.54
C LYS A 251 17.61 7.77 1.74
N THR A 252 18.14 7.80 2.98
CA THR A 252 19.60 7.94 3.19
C THR A 252 20.35 6.67 2.84
N LEU A 253 19.68 5.52 2.84
CA LEU A 253 20.27 4.22 2.47
C LEU A 253 20.33 4.02 0.95
N LEU A 254 19.74 4.92 0.16
CA LEU A 254 19.59 4.76 -1.28
C LEU A 254 20.65 5.54 -2.07
N THR A 255 21.16 4.91 -3.12
CA THR A 255 21.93 5.58 -4.18
C THR A 255 21.01 6.48 -5.02
N LYS A 256 21.58 7.15 -6.05
CA LYS A 256 20.78 7.88 -7.03
C LYS A 256 19.76 6.97 -7.72
N ALA A 257 20.19 5.81 -8.20
CA ALA A 257 19.31 4.84 -8.87
C ALA A 257 18.19 4.36 -7.94
N GLY A 258 18.51 4.05 -6.68
CA GLY A 258 17.50 3.66 -5.70
C GLY A 258 16.48 4.75 -5.37
N LYS A 259 16.89 6.03 -5.40
CA LYS A 259 15.97 7.17 -5.22
C LYS A 259 15.06 7.36 -6.44
N GLU A 260 15.56 7.12 -7.64
CA GLU A 260 14.75 7.20 -8.88
C GLU A 260 13.70 6.08 -8.96
N SER A 261 13.96 4.92 -8.36
CA SER A 261 13.01 3.81 -8.27
C SER A 261 12.07 3.88 -7.06
N PHE A 262 12.21 4.86 -6.15
CA PHE A 262 11.45 4.94 -4.90
C PHE A 262 10.68 6.25 -4.76
N ILE A 263 9.37 6.15 -4.55
CA ILE A 263 8.44 7.27 -4.41
C ILE A 263 7.71 7.12 -3.08
N ASP A 264 7.76 8.16 -2.24
CA ASP A 264 6.85 8.32 -1.11
C ASP A 264 5.70 9.23 -1.52
N LEU A 265 4.47 8.71 -1.45
CA LEU A 265 3.27 9.42 -1.87
C LEU A 265 2.29 9.50 -0.70
N THR A 266 1.69 10.68 -0.50
CA THR A 266 0.65 10.83 0.53
C THR A 266 -0.74 10.55 -0.04
N PHE A 267 -1.67 10.08 0.79
CA PHE A 267 -3.08 9.94 0.40
C PHE A 267 -3.64 11.27 -0.10
N GLU A 268 -3.31 12.36 0.58
CA GLU A 268 -3.70 13.72 0.22
C GLU A 268 -3.24 14.07 -1.20
N SER A 269 -1.94 13.93 -1.48
CA SER A 269 -1.39 14.21 -2.82
C SER A 269 -1.95 13.29 -3.90
N LEU A 270 -2.15 12.01 -3.59
CA LEU A 270 -2.75 11.06 -4.53
C LEU A 270 -4.19 11.47 -4.87
N PHE A 271 -5.01 11.78 -3.87
CA PHE A 271 -6.43 12.12 -4.07
C PHE A 271 -6.61 13.48 -4.76
N ASP A 272 -5.70 14.43 -4.53
CA ASP A 272 -5.67 15.69 -5.27
C ASP A 272 -5.39 15.43 -6.76
N LEU A 273 -4.37 14.62 -7.08
CA LEU A 273 -4.09 14.23 -8.47
C LEU A 273 -5.25 13.44 -9.11
N MET A 274 -5.89 12.55 -8.35
CA MET A 274 -7.08 11.83 -8.82
C MET A 274 -8.24 12.78 -9.14
N SER A 275 -8.44 13.84 -8.35
CA SER A 275 -9.49 14.85 -8.57
C SER A 275 -9.31 15.62 -9.87
N GLU A 276 -8.07 15.85 -10.29
CA GLU A 276 -7.75 16.50 -11.56
C GLU A 276 -8.01 15.61 -12.78
N ILE A 277 -7.94 14.29 -12.61
CA ILE A 277 -7.91 13.33 -13.72
C ILE A 277 -9.26 12.64 -13.92
N PHE A 278 -9.88 12.17 -12.84
CA PHE A 278 -11.10 11.36 -12.91
C PHE A 278 -12.34 12.24 -12.66
N THR A 279 -12.85 12.87 -13.72
CA THR A 279 -13.82 13.98 -13.61
C THR A 279 -15.29 13.59 -13.76
N SER A 280 -15.62 12.34 -14.08
CA SER A 280 -17.04 11.94 -14.18
C SER A 280 -17.74 11.98 -12.81
N ASN A 281 -19.07 12.14 -12.79
CA ASN A 281 -19.83 12.18 -11.54
C ASN A 281 -19.56 10.95 -10.64
N LYS A 282 -19.52 9.75 -11.23
CA LYS A 282 -19.23 8.50 -10.50
C LYS A 282 -17.83 8.53 -9.87
N GLN A 283 -16.83 8.98 -10.63
CA GLN A 283 -15.46 9.09 -10.14
C GLN A 283 -15.31 10.15 -9.04
N GLN A 284 -16.02 11.27 -9.15
CA GLN A 284 -15.99 12.34 -8.16
C GLN A 284 -16.64 11.90 -6.83
N GLU A 285 -17.75 11.14 -6.86
CA GLU A 285 -18.31 10.54 -5.64
C GLU A 285 -17.36 9.54 -4.98
N TRP A 286 -16.65 8.75 -5.79
CA TRP A 286 -15.62 7.86 -5.28
C TRP A 286 -14.44 8.60 -4.63
N ILE A 287 -13.94 9.66 -5.24
CA ILE A 287 -12.86 10.47 -4.64
C ILE A 287 -13.34 11.16 -3.35
N LYS A 288 -14.56 11.69 -3.33
CA LYS A 288 -15.18 12.23 -2.11
C LYS A 288 -15.28 11.17 -1.02
N TYR A 289 -15.67 9.94 -1.37
CA TYR A 289 -15.65 8.82 -0.43
C TYR A 289 -14.25 8.57 0.12
N LEU A 290 -13.21 8.50 -0.72
CA LEU A 290 -11.83 8.28 -0.28
C LEU A 290 -11.34 9.38 0.66
N GLN A 291 -11.59 10.65 0.30
CA GLN A 291 -11.25 11.80 1.13
C GLN A 291 -11.97 11.73 2.49
N LYS A 292 -13.28 11.53 2.48
CA LYS A 292 -14.09 11.44 3.70
C LYS A 292 -13.69 10.25 4.57
N ARG A 293 -13.31 9.13 3.94
CA ARG A 293 -12.97 7.89 4.63
C ARG A 293 -11.56 7.94 5.22
N TYR A 294 -10.58 8.46 4.51
CA TYR A 294 -9.17 8.25 4.87
C TYR A 294 -8.41 9.50 5.28
N ILE A 295 -8.88 10.71 4.92
CA ILE A 295 -8.23 11.96 5.32
C ILE A 295 -8.80 12.45 6.64
N ILE A 296 -7.93 12.57 7.63
CA ILE A 296 -8.25 13.09 8.96
C ILE A 296 -8.06 14.60 8.91
N LYS A 297 -9.09 15.33 9.34
CA LYS A 297 -9.10 16.80 9.38
C LYS A 297 -8.63 17.34 10.72
#